data_AF-A0A0D1YRZ8-F1
#
_entry.id   AF-A0A0D1YRZ8-F1
#
_cell.length_a   1.000
_cell.length_b   1.000
_cell.length_c   1.000
_cell.angle_alpha   90.00
_cell.angle_beta   90.00
_cell.angle_gamma   90.00
#
_symmetry.space_group_name_H-M   'P 1'
#
loop_
_entity.id
_entity.type
_entity.pdbx_description
1 polymer ?
#
loop_
_entity_poly.entity_id
_entity_poly.type
_entity_poly.pdbx_seq_one_letter_code
_entity_poly.pdbx_strand_id
1 'polypeptide(L)'
;MSSTHTTLDAAAVDRKARLAKLASLKRKQPGSDVTAPAAQEEEEQRPDESTSTDKYLSGRNYDIASKNAKLGFESVSIDDAETLEQQAKRIAAEAAEQAAKDEVEAEKGIDLFKLQPKKPNWDLKRDLAEKMKILDVRTQNAIARLVRERIENAKKEAASSGKALQASANGDQGEEVGMEGSTLVEGIHLREQEEEREAQLEEEEADIS
;
A
#
# COMPACT_ATOMS: atom_id res chain seq x y z
N MET A 1 -23.11 62.38 -24.57
CA MET A 1 -23.19 60.93 -24.32
C MET A 1 -22.66 60.05 -25.46
N SER A 2 -22.20 60.59 -26.60
CA SER A 2 -21.72 59.79 -27.76
C SER A 2 -20.22 59.44 -27.74
N SER A 3 -19.40 60.14 -26.94
CA SER A 3 -17.93 60.01 -26.94
C SER A 3 -17.43 58.81 -26.13
N THR A 4 -18.24 58.24 -25.25
CA THR A 4 -17.89 57.06 -24.45
C THR A 4 -17.93 55.78 -25.28
N HIS A 5 -18.89 55.66 -26.20
CA HIS A 5 -19.03 54.51 -27.09
C HIS A 5 -17.85 54.37 -28.05
N THR A 6 -17.37 55.48 -28.62
CA THR A 6 -16.18 55.48 -29.49
C THR A 6 -14.90 55.03 -28.79
N THR A 7 -14.75 55.34 -27.50
CA THR A 7 -13.57 54.94 -26.70
C THR A 7 -13.61 53.45 -26.36
N LEU A 8 -14.81 52.91 -26.09
CA LEU A 8 -15.00 51.47 -25.85
C LEU A 8 -14.76 50.65 -27.12
N ASP A 9 -15.24 51.14 -28.27
CA ASP A 9 -15.01 50.50 -29.57
C ASP A 9 -13.52 50.47 -29.92
N ALA A 10 -12.79 51.57 -29.67
CA ALA A 10 -11.33 51.61 -29.86
C ALA A 10 -10.60 50.59 -28.96
N ALA A 11 -10.97 50.51 -27.69
CA ALA A 11 -10.38 49.54 -26.76
C ALA A 11 -10.65 48.07 -27.15
N ALA A 12 -11.83 47.79 -27.71
CA ALA A 12 -12.18 46.45 -28.22
C ALA A 12 -11.33 46.06 -29.42
N VAL A 13 -11.07 47.00 -30.34
CA VAL A 13 -10.19 46.79 -31.50
C VAL A 13 -8.75 46.52 -31.05
N ASP A 14 -8.22 47.26 -30.07
CA ASP A 14 -6.87 47.03 -29.53
C ASP A 14 -6.73 45.66 -28.87
N ARG A 15 -7.74 45.23 -28.09
CA ARG A 15 -7.77 43.89 -27.50
C ARG A 15 -7.76 42.81 -28.59
N LYS A 16 -8.58 42.97 -29.63
CA LYS A 16 -8.64 42.02 -30.76
C LYS A 16 -7.29 41.93 -31.48
N ALA A 17 -6.63 43.07 -31.72
CA ALA A 17 -5.31 43.11 -32.34
C ALA A 17 -4.24 42.44 -31.45
N ARG A 18 -4.29 42.64 -30.12
CA ARG A 18 -3.39 41.99 -29.17
C ARG A 18 -3.58 40.47 -29.15
N LEU A 19 -4.82 39.99 -29.15
CA LEU A 19 -5.12 38.56 -29.20
C LEU A 19 -4.67 37.91 -30.51
N ALA A 20 -4.83 38.59 -31.65
CA ALA A 20 -4.35 38.10 -32.94
C ALA A 20 -2.82 37.95 -32.98
N LYS A 21 -2.08 38.90 -32.38
CA LYS A 21 -0.61 38.81 -32.22
C LYS A 21 -0.19 37.66 -31.31
N LEU A 22 -0.92 37.39 -30.23
CA LEU A 22 -0.64 36.25 -29.34
C LEU A 22 -0.95 34.92 -30.03
N ALA A 23 -2.02 34.85 -30.84
CA ALA A 23 -2.36 33.66 -31.61
C ALA A 23 -1.31 33.34 -32.69
N SER A 24 -0.74 34.36 -33.35
CA SER A 24 0.34 34.14 -34.32
C SER A 24 1.65 33.71 -33.66
N LEU A 25 1.96 34.19 -32.45
CA LEU A 25 3.08 33.67 -31.65
C LEU A 25 2.86 32.21 -31.23
N LYS A 26 1.65 31.86 -30.77
CA LYS A 26 1.32 30.47 -30.41
C LYS A 26 1.46 29.51 -31.58
N ARG A 27 1.10 29.93 -32.80
CA ARG A 27 1.25 29.11 -34.03
C ARG A 27 2.71 29.00 -34.52
N LYS A 28 3.59 29.91 -34.10
CA LYS A 28 5.03 29.88 -34.44
C LYS A 28 5.89 29.17 -33.41
N GLN A 29 5.35 28.90 -32.23
CA GLN A 29 5.88 27.87 -31.35
C GLN A 29 5.40 26.52 -31.93
N PRO A 30 6.29 25.60 -32.32
CA PRO A 30 5.88 24.23 -32.67
C PRO A 30 5.44 23.51 -31.38
N GLY A 31 4.19 23.72 -30.99
CA GLY A 31 3.55 22.97 -29.92
C GLY A 31 3.06 21.62 -30.44
N SER A 32 3.81 20.57 -30.11
CA SER A 32 3.38 19.26 -29.62
C SER A 32 1.90 18.85 -29.76
N ASP A 33 1.31 18.89 -30.95
CA ASP A 33 0.05 18.21 -31.22
C ASP A 33 -0.16 17.97 -32.72
N VAL A 34 0.60 17.02 -33.29
CA VAL A 34 0.25 16.37 -34.55
C VAL A 34 0.61 14.89 -34.43
N THR A 35 -0.43 14.07 -34.42
CA THR A 35 -0.44 12.63 -34.64
C THR A 35 0.34 12.27 -35.92
N ALA A 36 1.15 11.23 -35.83
CA ALA A 36 2.04 10.70 -36.87
C ALA A 36 1.38 10.55 -38.27
N PRO A 37 2.19 10.56 -39.33
CA PRO A 37 2.60 9.26 -39.85
C PRO A 37 4.11 9.12 -40.06
N ALA A 38 4.52 7.86 -40.01
CA ALA A 38 5.88 7.35 -40.03
C ALA A 38 6.71 7.76 -41.26
N ALA A 39 7.90 8.28 -40.99
CA ALA A 39 9.07 8.13 -41.84
C ALA A 39 10.16 7.49 -40.98
N GLN A 40 10.64 6.34 -41.41
CA GLN A 40 11.71 5.58 -40.76
C GLN A 40 13.03 6.32 -41.00
N GLU A 41 13.61 6.87 -39.95
CA GLU A 41 15.05 7.17 -39.90
C GLU A 41 15.64 6.25 -38.83
N GLU A 42 16.50 5.33 -39.29
CA GLU A 42 17.30 4.48 -38.44
C GLU A 42 18.41 5.33 -37.82
N GLU A 43 18.26 5.70 -36.54
CA GLU A 43 19.38 6.18 -35.73
C GLU A 43 19.89 5.03 -34.85
N GLU A 44 21.11 4.59 -35.16
CA GLU A 44 21.88 3.63 -34.39
C GLU A 44 22.11 4.12 -32.97
N GLN A 45 21.54 3.40 -32.00
CA GLN A 45 21.89 3.53 -30.58
C GLN A 45 23.31 2.97 -30.37
N ARG A 46 24.30 3.84 -30.20
CA ARG A 46 25.58 3.47 -29.58
C ARG A 46 25.48 3.64 -28.06
N PRO A 47 25.92 2.66 -27.26
CA PRO A 47 25.97 2.81 -25.82
C PRO A 47 27.06 3.83 -25.44
N ASP A 48 26.73 4.75 -24.52
CA ASP A 48 27.65 5.73 -23.96
C ASP A 48 28.69 5.05 -23.05
N GLU A 49 29.85 4.70 -23.62
CA GLU A 49 31.02 4.29 -22.86
C GLU A 49 31.66 5.54 -22.23
N SER A 50 31.21 5.93 -21.03
CA SER A 50 31.87 7.00 -20.27
C SER A 50 33.24 6.53 -19.80
N THR A 51 34.28 6.90 -20.55
CA THR A 51 35.67 6.60 -20.19
C THR A 51 36.02 7.28 -18.86
N SER A 52 36.85 6.64 -18.03
CA SER A 52 37.19 7.12 -16.68
C SER A 52 37.75 8.55 -16.65
N THR A 53 38.24 9.05 -17.79
CA THR A 53 38.73 10.41 -17.99
C THR A 53 37.65 11.49 -17.88
N ASP A 54 36.39 11.22 -18.28
CA ASP A 54 35.30 12.21 -18.24
C ASP A 54 34.91 12.57 -16.80
N LYS A 55 35.09 11.62 -15.87
CA LYS A 55 34.86 11.82 -14.43
C LYS A 55 35.85 12.83 -13.81
N TYR A 56 37.09 12.85 -14.30
CA TYR A 56 38.16 13.70 -13.75
C TYR A 56 38.34 15.01 -14.52
N LEU A 57 37.79 15.11 -15.73
CA LEU A 57 37.88 16.29 -16.60
C LEU A 57 36.53 17.03 -16.69
N SER A 58 35.83 17.20 -15.56
CA SER A 58 34.64 18.06 -15.56
C SER A 58 35.06 19.52 -15.75
N GLY A 59 34.99 20.00 -16.99
CA GLY A 59 35.17 21.40 -17.30
C GLY A 59 34.13 22.20 -16.53
N ARG A 60 34.55 22.95 -15.51
CA ARG A 60 33.65 23.72 -14.63
C ARG A 60 32.69 24.63 -15.41
N ASN A 61 33.04 24.99 -16.66
CA ASN A 61 32.21 25.77 -17.58
C ASN A 61 32.35 25.34 -19.06
N TYR A 62 32.89 24.16 -19.35
CA TYR A 62 33.16 23.69 -20.72
C TYR A 62 32.62 22.29 -20.92
N ASP A 63 31.84 22.11 -21.97
CA ASP A 63 31.37 20.80 -22.39
C ASP A 63 32.35 20.20 -23.41
N ILE A 64 32.88 19.01 -23.09
CA ILE A 64 33.88 18.31 -23.91
C ILE A 64 33.24 17.77 -25.19
N ALA A 65 31.98 17.33 -25.13
CA ALA A 65 31.26 16.80 -26.28
C ALA A 65 30.98 17.93 -27.29
N SER A 66 30.40 19.02 -26.82
CA SER A 66 30.05 20.18 -27.66
C SER A 66 31.24 21.10 -27.95
N LYS A 67 32.39 20.89 -27.29
CA LYS A 67 33.60 21.74 -27.34
C LYS A 67 33.33 23.23 -27.17
N ASN A 68 32.33 23.57 -26.35
CA ASN A 68 31.82 24.93 -26.19
C ASN A 68 31.54 25.23 -24.71
N ALA A 69 31.28 26.51 -24.40
CA ALA A 69 30.91 26.91 -23.05
C ALA A 69 29.60 26.23 -22.61
N LYS A 70 29.58 25.68 -21.39
CA LYS A 70 28.41 25.02 -20.83
C LYS A 70 27.34 26.06 -20.48
N LEU A 71 26.41 26.28 -21.40
CA LEU A 71 25.25 27.15 -21.16
C LEU A 71 24.20 26.37 -20.36
N GLY A 72 23.73 26.93 -19.24
CA GLY A 72 22.72 26.30 -18.37
C GLY A 72 21.31 26.18 -18.98
N PHE A 73 21.18 26.41 -20.29
CA PHE A 73 19.94 26.27 -21.06
C PHE A 73 19.81 24.89 -21.73
N GLU A 74 20.92 24.21 -21.98
CA GLU A 74 20.93 22.90 -22.64
C GLU A 74 20.70 21.77 -21.63
N SER A 75 21.21 21.91 -20.40
CA SER A 75 21.06 20.93 -19.33
C SER A 75 19.88 21.25 -18.42
N VAL A 76 18.74 21.61 -18.99
CA VAL A 76 17.53 21.91 -18.23
C VAL A 76 16.86 20.56 -17.92
N SER A 77 17.22 19.94 -16.81
CA SER A 77 16.61 18.69 -16.30
C SER A 77 15.15 18.87 -15.82
N ILE A 78 14.37 19.75 -16.47
CA ILE A 78 12.98 20.06 -16.12
C ILE A 78 12.01 19.03 -16.71
N ASP A 79 12.44 18.20 -17.66
CA ASP A 79 11.56 17.27 -18.36
C ASP A 79 10.92 16.21 -17.43
N ASP A 80 11.56 15.89 -16.29
CA ASP A 80 11.06 14.89 -15.33
C ASP A 80 10.56 15.48 -14.00
N ALA A 81 10.58 16.81 -13.82
CA ALA A 81 10.12 17.43 -12.58
C ALA A 81 8.61 17.70 -12.64
N GLU A 82 7.85 17.15 -11.69
CA GLU A 82 6.42 17.44 -11.56
C GLU A 82 6.19 18.96 -11.52
N THR A 83 5.47 19.46 -12.51
CA THR A 83 5.11 20.88 -12.53
C THR A 83 4.05 21.15 -11.45
N LEU A 84 4.07 22.35 -10.88
CA LEU A 84 3.05 22.78 -9.91
C LEU A 84 1.62 22.65 -10.49
N GLU A 85 1.48 22.84 -11.80
CA GLU A 85 0.22 22.66 -12.53
C GLU A 85 -0.25 21.19 -12.52
N GLN A 86 0.65 20.23 -12.69
CA GLN A 86 0.32 18.79 -12.59
C GLN A 86 -0.07 18.41 -11.16
N GLN A 87 0.61 18.94 -10.15
CA GLN A 87 0.26 18.70 -8.74
C GLN A 87 -1.09 19.30 -8.39
N ALA A 88 -1.36 20.53 -8.83
CA ALA A 88 -2.66 21.18 -8.65
C ALA A 88 -3.79 20.37 -9.31
N LYS A 89 -3.55 19.86 -10.52
CA LYS A 89 -4.51 19.00 -11.22
C LYS A 89 -4.78 17.68 -10.47
N ARG A 90 -3.75 17.08 -9.87
CA ARG A 90 -3.90 15.86 -9.04
C ARG A 90 -4.74 16.12 -7.79
N ILE A 91 -4.45 17.21 -7.08
CA ILE A 91 -5.21 17.60 -5.88
C ILE A 91 -6.67 17.92 -6.25
N ALA A 92 -6.89 18.62 -7.38
CA ALA A 92 -8.23 18.92 -7.85
C ALA A 92 -9.02 17.65 -8.22
N ALA A 93 -8.36 16.67 -8.84
CA ALA A 93 -8.98 15.37 -9.15
C ALA A 93 -9.30 14.59 -7.87
N GLU A 94 -8.38 14.54 -6.91
CA GLU A 94 -8.59 13.87 -5.62
C GLU A 94 -9.74 14.51 -4.82
N ALA A 95 -9.79 15.84 -4.78
CA ALA A 95 -10.87 16.58 -4.12
C ALA A 95 -12.23 16.34 -4.80
N ALA A 96 -12.25 16.27 -6.13
CA ALA A 96 -13.48 15.95 -6.88
C ALA A 96 -13.95 14.51 -6.61
N GLU A 97 -13.02 13.55 -6.53
CA GLU A 97 -13.35 12.17 -6.17
C GLU A 97 -13.86 12.04 -4.74
N GLN A 98 -13.27 12.76 -3.78
CA GLN A 98 -13.74 12.79 -2.39
C GLN A 98 -15.14 13.40 -2.30
N ALA A 99 -15.37 14.55 -2.96
CA ALA A 99 -16.69 15.17 -3.00
C ALA A 99 -17.75 14.26 -3.63
N ALA A 100 -17.41 13.53 -4.70
CA ALA A 100 -18.32 12.56 -5.31
C ALA A 100 -18.62 11.37 -4.37
N LYS A 101 -17.64 10.90 -3.58
CA LYS A 101 -17.86 9.84 -2.57
C LYS A 101 -18.78 10.34 -1.45
N ASP A 102 -18.57 11.56 -0.97
CA ASP A 102 -19.38 12.18 0.07
C ASP A 102 -20.82 12.43 -0.42
N GLU A 103 -21.00 12.85 -1.68
CA GLU A 103 -22.32 13.02 -2.30
C GLU A 103 -23.05 11.69 -2.44
N VAL A 104 -22.36 10.62 -2.86
CA VAL A 104 -22.92 9.26 -2.89
C VAL A 104 -23.26 8.74 -1.49
N GLU A 105 -22.49 9.12 -0.47
CA GLU A 105 -22.80 8.81 0.93
C GLU A 105 -23.99 9.62 1.47
N ALA A 106 -24.16 10.86 1.01
CA ALA A 106 -25.32 11.70 1.33
C ALA A 106 -26.60 11.21 0.62
N GLU A 107 -26.50 10.76 -0.65
CA GLU A 107 -27.60 10.21 -1.44
C GLU A 107 -28.12 8.88 -0.90
N LYS A 108 -27.29 8.11 -0.19
CA LYS A 108 -27.72 6.89 0.53
C LYS A 108 -28.73 7.16 1.64
N GLY A 109 -29.09 8.42 1.87
CA GLY A 109 -30.05 8.86 2.85
C GLY A 109 -29.39 8.93 4.22
N ILE A 110 -29.60 10.06 4.89
CA ILE A 110 -29.14 10.26 6.26
C ILE A 110 -29.84 9.21 7.13
N ASP A 111 -29.11 8.20 7.58
CA ASP A 111 -29.68 7.17 8.43
C ASP A 111 -30.08 7.78 9.78
N LEU A 112 -31.40 7.88 9.97
CA LEU A 112 -32.02 8.44 11.17
C LEU A 112 -31.63 7.69 12.43
N PHE A 113 -31.20 6.42 12.35
CA PHE A 113 -30.72 5.65 13.50
C PHE A 113 -29.32 6.07 13.96
N LYS A 114 -28.47 6.56 13.07
CA LYS A 114 -27.12 7.07 13.39
C LYS A 114 -27.15 8.51 13.89
N LEU A 115 -28.20 9.26 13.55
CA LEU A 115 -28.46 10.61 14.03
C LEU A 115 -29.22 10.67 15.37
N GLN A 116 -29.64 9.54 15.93
CA GLN A 116 -30.30 9.50 17.24
C GLN A 116 -29.39 10.07 18.33
N PRO A 117 -29.95 10.79 19.33
CA PRO A 117 -29.17 11.29 20.44
C PRO A 117 -28.53 10.10 21.17
N LYS A 118 -27.20 10.10 21.24
CA LYS A 118 -26.46 9.04 21.93
C LYS A 118 -26.73 9.09 23.44
N LYS A 119 -26.50 7.95 24.11
CA LYS A 119 -26.62 7.84 25.57
C LYS A 119 -25.76 8.92 26.26
N PRO A 120 -26.20 9.53 27.37
CA PRO A 120 -25.43 10.57 28.07
C PRO A 120 -23.98 10.17 28.39
N ASN A 121 -23.74 8.90 28.73
CA ASN A 121 -22.41 8.38 29.09
C ASN A 121 -21.60 7.87 27.89
N TRP A 122 -22.03 8.10 26.64
CA TRP A 122 -21.34 7.57 25.46
C TRP A 122 -19.93 8.15 25.32
N ASP A 123 -19.78 9.43 25.66
CA ASP A 123 -18.51 10.13 25.59
C ASP A 123 -17.57 9.68 26.71
N LEU A 124 -18.10 9.51 27.94
CA LEU A 124 -17.35 8.93 29.05
C LEU A 124 -16.79 7.54 28.72
N LYS A 125 -17.57 6.70 28.01
CA LYS A 125 -17.12 5.39 27.56
C LYS A 125 -16.03 5.48 26.50
N ARG A 126 -16.13 6.44 25.58
CA ARG A 126 -15.12 6.67 24.53
C ARG A 126 -13.79 7.11 25.16
N ASP A 127 -13.84 8.10 26.05
CA ASP A 127 -12.66 8.62 26.74
C ASP A 127 -12.02 7.57 27.66
N LEU A 128 -12.84 6.75 28.33
CA LEU A 128 -12.36 5.64 29.14
C LEU A 128 -11.70 4.57 28.27
N ALA A 129 -12.30 4.23 27.12
CA ALA A 129 -11.73 3.24 26.19
C ALA A 129 -10.36 3.68 25.65
N GLU A 130 -10.21 4.96 25.31
CA GLU A 130 -8.92 5.50 24.86
C GLU A 130 -7.85 5.42 25.95
N LYS A 131 -8.20 5.77 27.19
CA LYS A 131 -7.30 5.65 28.35
C LYS A 131 -6.94 4.21 28.67
N MET A 132 -7.90 3.27 28.53
CA MET A 132 -7.67 1.86 28.82
C MET A 132 -6.92 1.13 27.71
N LYS A 133 -6.91 1.62 26.47
CA LYS A 133 -6.25 0.95 25.32
C LYS A 133 -4.83 0.46 25.61
N ILE A 134 -4.00 1.28 26.25
CA ILE A 134 -2.61 0.91 26.56
C ILE A 134 -2.54 -0.07 27.74
N LEU A 135 -3.46 0.06 28.70
CA LEU A 135 -3.56 -0.86 29.84
C LEU A 135 -4.05 -2.22 29.37
N ASP A 136 -5.04 -2.28 28.50
CA ASP A 136 -5.62 -3.50 27.94
C ASP A 136 -4.58 -4.35 27.19
N VAL A 137 -3.68 -3.71 26.43
CA VAL A 137 -2.56 -4.43 25.80
C VAL A 137 -1.62 -5.04 26.86
N ARG A 138 -1.33 -4.30 27.94
CA ARG A 138 -0.46 -4.81 29.02
C ARG A 138 -1.14 -5.92 29.81
N THR A 139 -2.43 -5.81 30.09
CA THR A 139 -3.19 -6.84 30.79
C THR A 139 -3.32 -8.10 29.94
N GLN A 140 -3.60 -7.98 28.64
CA GLN A 140 -3.59 -9.11 27.71
C GLN A 140 -2.22 -9.79 27.64
N ASN A 141 -1.13 -9.02 27.58
CA ASN A 141 0.23 -9.57 27.62
C ASN A 141 0.54 -10.26 28.96
N ALA A 142 0.09 -9.71 30.08
CA ALA A 142 0.26 -10.32 31.39
C ALA A 142 -0.55 -11.62 31.51
N ILE A 143 -1.79 -11.64 31.01
CA ILE A 143 -2.62 -12.84 30.94
C ILE A 143 -1.93 -13.91 30.09
N ALA A 144 -1.40 -13.54 28.92
CA ALA A 144 -0.66 -14.47 28.06
C ALA A 144 0.57 -15.07 28.75
N ARG A 145 1.32 -14.27 29.53
CA ARG A 145 2.45 -14.77 30.33
C ARG A 145 2.00 -15.74 31.41
N LEU A 146 0.96 -15.40 32.17
CA LEU A 146 0.41 -16.28 33.21
C LEU A 146 -0.12 -17.60 32.63
N VAL A 147 -0.75 -17.55 31.47
CA VAL A 147 -1.21 -18.76 30.77
C VAL A 147 -0.02 -19.62 30.34
N ARG A 148 1.04 -19.02 29.76
CA ARG A 148 2.27 -19.74 29.41
C ARG A 148 2.90 -20.41 30.64
N GLU A 149 3.08 -19.68 31.73
CA GLU A 149 3.62 -20.22 32.99
C GLU A 149 2.77 -21.37 33.54
N ARG A 150 1.44 -21.25 33.51
CA ARG A 150 0.53 -22.32 33.94
C ARG A 150 0.67 -23.58 33.09
N ILE A 151 0.74 -23.43 31.76
CA ILE A 151 0.92 -24.58 30.85
C ILE A 151 2.29 -25.23 31.05
N GLU A 152 3.36 -24.44 31.20
CA GLU A 152 4.70 -24.97 31.47
C GLU A 152 4.78 -25.70 32.81
N ASN A 153 4.14 -25.16 33.86
CA ASN A 153 4.09 -25.81 35.17
C ASN A 153 3.27 -27.11 35.10
N ALA A 154 2.11 -27.10 34.42
CA ALA A 154 1.33 -28.32 34.20
C ALA A 154 2.14 -29.37 33.41
N LYS A 155 2.92 -28.97 32.39
CA LYS A 155 3.81 -29.86 31.65
C LYS A 155 4.94 -30.41 32.52
N LYS A 156 5.56 -29.58 33.37
CA LYS A 156 6.59 -30.01 34.33
C LYS A 156 6.03 -30.98 35.37
N GLU A 157 4.84 -30.73 35.88
CA GLU A 157 4.14 -31.62 36.82
C GLU A 157 3.73 -32.94 36.14
N ALA A 158 3.28 -32.92 34.89
CA ALA A 158 3.02 -34.15 34.11
C ALA A 158 4.30 -34.95 33.82
N ALA A 159 5.42 -34.26 33.58
CA ALA A 159 6.72 -34.88 33.39
C ALA A 159 7.29 -35.47 34.69
N SER A 160 7.13 -34.78 35.82
CA SER A 160 7.62 -35.24 37.13
C SER A 160 6.74 -36.33 37.76
N SER A 161 5.44 -36.34 37.45
CA SER A 161 4.51 -37.41 37.82
C SER A 161 4.64 -38.68 36.96
N GLY A 162 5.66 -38.77 36.10
CA GLY A 162 6.02 -39.99 35.39
C GLY A 162 5.07 -40.40 34.26
N LYS A 163 4.04 -39.60 33.95
CA LYS A 163 3.08 -39.91 32.88
C LYS A 163 3.62 -39.60 31.47
N ALA A 164 4.73 -38.85 31.36
CA ALA A 164 5.30 -38.41 30.08
C ALA A 164 6.47 -39.27 29.56
N LEU A 165 6.91 -40.32 30.26
CA LEU A 165 8.06 -41.12 29.82
C LEU A 165 7.80 -42.00 28.59
N GLN A 166 6.56 -42.09 28.09
CA GLN A 166 6.23 -42.92 26.92
C GLN A 166 6.17 -42.14 25.59
N ALA A 167 6.15 -40.79 25.62
CA ALA A 167 5.98 -39.97 24.41
C ALA A 167 7.29 -39.30 23.92
N SER A 168 8.39 -39.42 24.66
CA SER A 168 9.65 -38.69 24.36
C SER A 168 10.81 -39.61 23.98
N ALA A 169 10.52 -40.76 23.39
CA ALA A 169 11.50 -41.65 22.77
C ALA A 169 11.51 -41.48 21.24
N ASN A 170 11.67 -40.24 20.77
CA ASN A 170 12.25 -39.93 19.45
C ASN A 170 12.42 -38.42 19.35
N GLY A 171 13.66 -37.96 19.52
CA GLY A 171 14.02 -36.57 19.31
C GLY A 171 14.18 -36.29 17.82
N ASP A 172 13.55 -35.24 17.33
CA ASP A 172 14.10 -34.45 16.24
C ASP A 172 13.75 -32.97 16.44
N GLN A 173 14.75 -32.12 16.23
CA GLN A 173 14.71 -30.69 16.44
C GLN A 173 14.16 -30.03 15.17
N GLY A 174 12.96 -29.48 15.22
CA GLY A 174 12.41 -28.72 14.09
C GLY A 174 11.09 -28.05 14.45
N GLU A 175 11.14 -26.73 14.57
CA GLU A 175 10.06 -25.75 14.51
C GLU A 175 8.69 -26.09 15.14
N GLU A 176 8.38 -25.34 16.19
CA GLU A 176 7.07 -25.18 16.83
C GLU A 176 6.01 -24.73 15.80
N VAL A 177 5.42 -25.68 15.09
CA VAL A 177 4.17 -25.47 14.32
C VAL A 177 3.17 -26.54 14.70
N GLY A 178 2.26 -26.19 15.63
CA GLY A 178 1.00 -26.91 15.83
C GLY A 178 1.04 -28.10 16.79
N MET A 179 0.84 -27.82 18.08
CA MET A 179 0.45 -28.81 19.10
C MET A 179 -0.81 -29.63 18.74
N GLU A 180 -1.55 -29.23 17.71
CA GLU A 180 -2.76 -29.91 17.21
C GLU A 180 -2.46 -31.08 16.27
N GLY A 181 -1.26 -31.17 15.72
CA GLY A 181 -0.87 -32.29 14.84
C GLY A 181 -0.59 -33.59 15.60
N SER A 182 0.12 -33.50 16.72
CA SER A 182 0.47 -34.68 17.51
C SER A 182 -0.74 -35.33 18.18
N THR A 183 -1.70 -34.53 18.64
CA THR A 183 -2.94 -35.02 19.27
C THR A 183 -3.88 -35.69 18.25
N LEU A 184 -3.93 -35.20 17.01
CA LEU A 184 -4.68 -35.83 15.92
C LEU A 184 -4.06 -37.17 15.52
N VAL A 185 -2.73 -37.25 15.43
CA VAL A 185 -2.01 -38.49 15.12
C VAL A 185 -2.22 -39.54 16.21
N GLU A 186 -2.16 -39.15 17.48
CA GLU A 186 -2.42 -40.06 18.61
C GLU A 186 -3.88 -40.57 18.60
N GLY A 187 -4.84 -39.70 18.24
CA GLY A 187 -6.24 -40.09 18.08
C GLY A 187 -6.48 -41.09 16.93
N ILE A 188 -5.73 -40.99 15.83
CA ILE A 188 -5.82 -41.92 14.69
C ILE A 188 -5.28 -43.30 15.08
N HIS A 189 -4.13 -43.37 15.74
CA HIS A 189 -3.54 -44.65 16.17
C HIS A 189 -4.40 -45.37 17.22
N LEU A 190 -5.06 -44.64 18.11
CA LEU A 190 -6.00 -45.20 19.08
C LEU A 190 -7.21 -45.84 18.39
N ARG A 191 -7.75 -45.17 17.37
CA ARG A 191 -8.88 -45.67 16.59
C ARG A 191 -8.52 -46.92 15.80
N GLU A 192 -7.35 -46.94 15.16
CA GLU A 192 -6.86 -48.12 14.43
C GLU A 192 -6.67 -49.32 15.36
N GLN A 193 -6.13 -49.10 16.57
CA GLN A 193 -5.97 -50.16 17.57
C GLN A 193 -7.31 -50.66 18.15
N GLU A 194 -8.31 -49.79 18.28
CA GLU A 194 -9.67 -50.20 18.66
C GLU A 194 -10.33 -51.03 17.56
N GLU A 195 -10.23 -50.61 16.30
CA GLU A 195 -10.76 -51.34 15.14
C GLU A 195 -10.09 -52.72 14.99
N GLU A 196 -8.77 -52.84 15.23
CA GLU A 196 -8.07 -54.13 15.24
C GLU A 196 -8.50 -55.04 16.39
N ARG A 197 -8.74 -54.49 17.59
CA ARG A 197 -9.25 -55.28 18.72
C ARG A 197 -10.68 -55.76 18.48
N GLU A 198 -11.53 -54.90 17.92
CA GLU A 198 -12.89 -55.28 17.56
C GLU A 198 -12.88 -56.38 16.48
N ALA A 199 -12.03 -56.28 15.46
CA ALA A 199 -11.87 -57.32 14.45
C ALA A 199 -11.40 -58.66 15.04
N GLN A 200 -10.45 -58.64 15.99
CA GLN A 200 -10.01 -59.86 16.68
C GLN A 200 -11.12 -60.48 17.52
N LEU A 201 -11.92 -59.67 18.21
CA LEU A 201 -13.07 -60.15 18.97
C LEU A 201 -14.16 -60.73 18.04
N GLU A 202 -14.36 -60.11 16.88
CA GLU A 202 -15.33 -60.58 15.88
C GLU A 202 -14.87 -61.91 15.24
N GLU A 203 -13.57 -62.10 15.01
CA GLU A 203 -12.98 -63.39 14.61
C GLU A 203 -13.11 -64.46 15.70
N GLU A 204 -12.83 -64.11 16.97
CA GLU A 204 -13.00 -65.03 18.10
C GLU A 204 -14.48 -65.41 18.32
N GLU A 205 -15.43 -64.49 18.14
CA GLU A 205 -16.86 -64.76 18.25
C GLU A 205 -17.37 -65.62 17.08
N ALA A 206 -16.80 -65.45 15.87
CA ALA A 206 -17.10 -66.29 14.71
C ALA A 206 -16.57 -67.73 14.83
N ASP A 207 -15.44 -67.94 15.52
CA ASP A 207 -14.86 -69.27 15.77
C ASP A 207 -15.58 -70.04 16.91
N ILE A 208 -16.33 -69.34 17.77
CA ILE A 208 -17.08 -69.91 18.89
C ILE A 208 -18.53 -70.29 18.50
N SER A 209 -19.03 -69.81 17.35
CA SER A 209 -20.38 -70.13 16.81
C SER A 209 -20.40 -71.27 15.80
#